data_AF-A0A3D9BUG1-F1
#
_entry.id   AF-A0A3D9BUG1-F1
#
_cell.length_a   1.000
_cell.length_b   1.000
_cell.length_c   1.000
_cell.angle_alpha   90.00
_cell.angle_beta   90.00
_cell.angle_gamma   90.00
#
_symmetry.space_group_name_H-M   'P 1'
#
loop_
_entity.id
_entity.type
_entity.pdbx_description
1 polymer ?
#
loop_
_entity_poly.entity_id
_entity_poly.type
_entity_poly.pdbx_seq_one_letter_code
_entity_poly.pdbx_strand_id
1 'polypeptide(L)'
;MKEIQLPVFLLAEEPTKPIDRDVFIYSPHYQSLVLIIPEDEKTVLLNEEMRKKPRKTFYYQDEVFELIVIQNNILATGGILSPEISEEEFLNKAWKFWEEYVIWEDSNIDDSEISQLN
;
A
#
# COMPACT_ATOMS: atom_id res chain seq x y z
N MET A 1 12.95 12.15 -27.24
CA MET A 1 13.14 11.56 -25.89
C MET A 1 11.76 11.41 -25.27
N LYS A 2 11.41 10.24 -24.73
CA LYS A 2 10.21 10.10 -23.89
C LYS A 2 10.57 10.63 -22.50
N GLU A 3 9.81 11.60 -22.03
CA GLU A 3 9.92 12.07 -20.66
C GLU A 3 9.38 10.98 -19.73
N ILE A 4 10.15 10.59 -18.71
CA ILE A 4 9.72 9.60 -17.72
C ILE A 4 8.73 10.30 -16.80
N GLN A 5 7.47 9.85 -16.81
CA GLN A 5 6.47 10.34 -15.87
C GLN A 5 6.57 9.57 -14.56
N LEU A 6 6.57 10.29 -13.43
CA LEU A 6 6.54 9.65 -12.12
C LEU A 6 5.20 8.95 -11.92
N PRO A 7 5.20 7.69 -11.47
CA PRO A 7 3.96 7.00 -11.13
C PRO A 7 3.32 7.64 -9.89
N VAL A 8 1.99 7.52 -9.80
CA VAL A 8 1.23 8.04 -8.65
C VAL A 8 1.55 7.24 -7.39
N PHE A 9 1.75 5.93 -7.55
CA PHE A 9 2.05 4.99 -6.46
C PHE A 9 3.18 4.05 -6.85
N LEU A 10 3.95 3.65 -5.85
CA LEU A 10 5.04 2.69 -5.92
C LEU A 10 4.89 1.72 -4.76
N LEU A 11 5.12 0.44 -5.03
CA LEU A 11 5.31 -0.54 -3.97
C LEU A 11 6.68 -0.31 -3.32
N ALA A 12 6.72 -0.36 -1.99
CA ALA A 12 7.92 -0.16 -1.19
C ALA A 12 7.98 -1.18 -0.05
N GLU A 13 9.20 -1.57 0.31
CA GLU A 13 9.49 -2.52 1.38
C GLU A 13 10.55 -1.95 2.31
N GLU A 14 10.53 -2.33 3.59
CA GLU A 14 11.59 -1.98 4.55
C GLU A 14 12.85 -2.83 4.28
N PRO A 15 13.96 -2.24 3.79
CA PRO A 15 15.14 -3.00 3.40
C PRO A 15 15.83 -3.71 4.58
N THR A 16 15.58 -3.26 5.81
CA THR A 16 16.26 -3.80 7.00
C THR A 16 15.55 -4.99 7.66
N LYS A 17 14.32 -5.32 7.25
CA LYS A 17 13.51 -6.40 7.85
C LYS A 17 12.98 -7.38 6.80
N PRO A 18 13.82 -8.29 6.28
CA PRO A 18 13.45 -9.18 5.19
C PRO A 18 12.46 -10.29 5.56
N ILE A 19 12.26 -10.57 6.86
CA ILE A 19 11.43 -11.67 7.38
C ILE A 19 10.03 -11.16 7.80
N ASP A 20 9.95 -9.99 8.44
CA ASP A 20 8.69 -9.29 8.73
C ASP A 20 8.51 -8.17 7.69
N ARG A 21 7.98 -8.52 6.53
CA ARG A 21 7.81 -7.56 5.42
C ARG A 21 6.57 -6.73 5.66
N ASP A 22 6.74 -5.62 6.37
CA ASP A 22 5.76 -4.55 6.27
C ASP A 22 5.80 -4.01 4.84
N VAL A 23 4.63 -4.05 4.19
CA VAL A 23 4.46 -3.61 2.81
C VAL A 23 3.92 -2.19 2.81
N PHE A 24 4.52 -1.34 1.98
CA PHE A 24 4.15 0.06 1.89
C PHE A 24 3.78 0.46 0.47
N ILE A 25 2.90 1.44 0.37
CA ILE A 25 2.68 2.21 -0.85
C ILE A 25 3.23 3.61 -0.66
N TYR A 26 4.23 3.97 -1.45
CA TYR A 26 4.73 5.34 -1.53
C TYR A 26 4.07 6.08 -2.68
N SER A 27 3.59 7.29 -2.42
CA SER A 27 3.14 8.20 -3.47
C SER A 27 4.13 9.35 -3.68
N PRO A 28 4.89 9.38 -4.78
CA PRO A 28 5.79 10.49 -5.10
C PRO A 28 5.05 11.82 -5.29
N HIS A 29 3.85 11.75 -5.87
CA HIS A 29 2.98 12.89 -6.18
C HIS A 29 2.53 13.61 -4.90
N TYR A 30 2.15 12.85 -3.88
CA TYR A 30 1.69 13.38 -2.60
C TYR A 30 2.75 13.31 -1.49
N GLN A 31 3.97 12.85 -1.80
CA GLN A 31 5.06 12.58 -0.83
C GLN A 31 4.56 11.86 0.43
N SER A 32 3.67 10.90 0.25
CA SER A 32 2.92 10.25 1.34
C SER A 32 3.17 8.75 1.32
N LEU A 33 3.13 8.12 2.50
CA LEU A 33 3.43 6.70 2.69
C LEU A 33 2.26 6.02 3.39
N VAL A 34 1.80 4.91 2.81
CA VAL A 34 0.74 4.06 3.33
C VAL A 34 1.35 2.73 3.75
N LEU A 35 1.02 2.26 4.94
CA LEU A 35 1.28 0.89 5.38
C LEU A 35 0.06 0.03 5.04
N ILE A 36 0.29 -1.17 4.50
CA ILE A 36 -0.73 -2.19 4.25
C ILE A 36 -0.61 -3.25 5.34
N ILE A 37 -1.75 -3.61 5.94
CA ILE A 37 -1.82 -4.62 6.99
C ILE A 37 -2.90 -5.64 6.64
N PRO A 38 -2.55 -6.90 6.32
CA PRO A 38 -3.49 -8.00 6.30
C PRO A 38 -4.05 -8.24 7.72
N GLU A 39 -5.36 -8.22 7.90
CA GLU A 39 -5.98 -8.27 9.22
C GLU A 39 -5.85 -9.66 9.90
N ASP A 40 -5.66 -10.70 9.11
CA ASP A 40 -5.38 -12.08 9.53
C ASP A 40 -4.01 -12.23 10.21
N GLU A 41 -3.07 -11.31 9.97
CA GLU A 41 -1.73 -11.35 10.60
C GLU A 41 -1.53 -10.35 11.76
N LYS A 42 -2.14 -9.15 11.75
CA LYS A 42 -1.58 -8.02 12.52
C LYS A 42 -2.56 -7.04 13.17
N THR A 43 -3.89 -7.27 13.13
CA THR A 43 -4.89 -6.39 13.80
C THR A 43 -4.68 -6.27 15.32
N VAL A 44 -3.91 -7.20 15.91
CA VAL A 44 -3.53 -7.21 17.34
C VAL A 44 -2.50 -6.14 17.72
N LEU A 45 -1.77 -5.49 16.79
CA LEU A 45 -0.62 -4.63 17.13
C LEU A 45 -0.68 -3.18 16.62
N LEU A 46 -1.85 -2.66 16.25
CA LEU A 46 -1.98 -1.21 16.06
C LEU A 46 -1.91 -0.49 17.41
N ASN A 47 -0.75 0.11 17.70
CA ASN A 47 -0.57 0.98 18.85
C ASN A 47 -1.53 2.20 18.77
N GLU A 48 -1.76 2.88 19.90
CA GLU A 48 -2.71 4.00 19.97
C GLU A 48 -2.38 5.17 19.02
N GLU A 49 -1.13 5.28 18.57
CA GLU A 49 -0.72 6.32 17.63
C GLU A 49 -1.22 6.02 16.21
N MET A 50 -1.03 4.78 15.74
CA MET A 50 -1.56 4.31 14.45
C MET A 50 -3.11 4.32 14.45
N ARG A 51 -3.69 3.95 15.60
CA ARG A 51 -4.94 4.51 16.20
C ARG A 51 -5.58 5.73 15.56
N LYS A 52 -4.80 6.79 15.46
CA LYS A 52 -5.26 8.16 15.22
C LYS A 52 -4.93 8.62 13.81
N LYS A 53 -4.16 7.84 13.04
CA LYS A 53 -3.79 8.16 11.67
C LYS A 53 -4.97 7.89 10.72
N PRO A 54 -5.04 8.61 9.59
CA PRO A 54 -6.03 8.33 8.54
C PRO A 54 -5.87 6.89 8.06
N ARG A 55 -6.98 6.16 8.00
CA ARG A 55 -6.99 4.75 7.63
C ARG A 55 -8.33 4.31 7.06
N LYS A 56 -8.32 3.17 6.38
CA LYS A 56 -9.52 2.55 5.82
C LYS A 56 -9.31 1.06 5.62
N THR A 57 -10.34 0.29 5.99
CA THR A 57 -10.43 -1.16 5.77
C THR A 57 -10.98 -1.46 4.38
N PHE A 58 -10.36 -2.41 3.71
CA PHE A 58 -10.73 -2.92 2.40
C PHE A 58 -10.82 -4.45 2.44
N TYR A 59 -11.60 -5.00 1.51
CA TYR A 59 -11.91 -6.43 1.46
C TYR A 59 -11.58 -6.94 0.07
N TYR A 60 -10.89 -8.07 0.00
CA TYR A 60 -10.61 -8.78 -1.23
C TYR A 60 -10.86 -10.27 -1.00
N GLN A 61 -11.88 -10.82 -1.68
CA GLN A 61 -12.34 -12.19 -1.43
C GLN A 61 -12.58 -12.44 0.08
N ASP A 62 -11.86 -13.39 0.68
CA ASP A 62 -11.92 -13.74 2.10
C ASP A 62 -10.85 -13.02 2.95
N GLU A 63 -10.04 -12.16 2.34
CA GLU A 63 -8.99 -11.36 2.99
C GLU A 63 -9.46 -9.95 3.32
N VAL A 64 -8.89 -9.39 4.40
CA VAL A 64 -9.19 -8.03 4.86
C VAL A 64 -7.88 -7.27 5.01
N PHE A 65 -7.83 -6.06 4.49
CA PHE A 65 -6.65 -5.20 4.50
C PHE A 65 -6.97 -3.87 5.16
N GLU A 66 -6.15 -3.47 6.14
CA GLU A 66 -6.16 -2.12 6.70
C GLU A 66 -5.04 -1.29 6.06
N LEU A 67 -5.40 -0.21 5.38
CA LEU A 67 -4.45 0.76 4.84
C LEU A 67 -4.36 1.97 5.77
N ILE A 68 -3.15 2.32 6.21
CA ILE A 68 -2.91 3.40 7.17
C ILE A 68 -1.90 4.39 6.59
N VAL A 69 -2.24 5.68 6.56
CA VAL A 69 -1.32 6.73 6.14
C VAL A 69 -0.32 7.03 7.27
N ILE A 70 0.92 6.54 7.14
CA ILE A 70 1.95 6.69 8.17
C ILE A 70 2.77 7.98 8.02
N GLN A 71 2.95 8.45 6.79
CA GLN A 71 3.45 9.78 6.45
C GLN A 71 2.40 10.49 5.59
N ASN A 72 1.83 11.57 6.12
CA ASN A 72 0.69 12.25 5.50
C ASN A 72 1.08 13.66 5.05
N ASN A 73 1.23 13.83 3.74
CA ASN A 73 1.39 15.12 3.09
C ASN A 73 0.24 15.39 2.09
N ILE A 74 -0.81 14.55 2.08
CA ILE A 74 -1.89 14.55 1.09
C ILE A 74 -2.53 15.92 0.96
N LEU A 75 -2.89 16.52 2.10
CA LEU A 75 -3.52 17.84 2.17
C LEU A 75 -2.53 19.00 1.94
N ALA A 76 -1.23 18.76 2.13
CA ALA A 76 -0.17 19.77 2.00
C ALA A 76 0.39 19.86 0.57
N THR A 77 0.32 18.78 -0.20
CA THR A 77 0.82 18.70 -1.60
C THR A 77 -0.24 19.02 -2.66
N GLY A 78 -1.47 19.36 -2.27
CA GLY A 78 -2.51 19.83 -3.19
C GLY A 78 -2.02 21.06 -3.96
N GLY A 79 -1.88 20.95 -5.28
CA GLY A 79 -1.29 22.02 -6.10
C GLY A 79 -0.69 21.54 -7.42
N ILE A 80 0.39 22.18 -7.88
CA ILE A 80 0.95 22.03 -9.24
C ILE A 80 1.32 20.57 -9.59
N LEU A 81 1.70 19.76 -8.61
CA LEU A 81 2.16 18.39 -8.82
C LEU A 81 1.04 17.34 -8.76
N SER A 82 -0.07 17.65 -8.07
CA SER A 82 -1.13 16.69 -7.73
C SER A 82 -2.46 17.38 -7.46
N PRO A 83 -3.59 16.86 -7.95
CA PRO A 83 -4.91 17.42 -7.64
C PRO A 83 -5.19 17.38 -6.13
N GLU A 84 -5.94 18.35 -5.63
CA GLU A 84 -6.42 18.35 -4.25
C GLU A 84 -7.42 17.20 -4.06
N ILE A 85 -7.15 16.32 -3.09
CA ILE A 85 -8.01 15.19 -2.72
C ILE A 85 -8.04 15.00 -1.20
N SER A 86 -9.08 14.32 -0.70
CA SER A 86 -9.14 13.94 0.71
C SER A 86 -8.23 12.73 0.99
N GLU A 87 -7.92 12.53 2.27
CA GLU A 87 -7.20 11.33 2.74
C GLU A 87 -7.96 10.05 2.40
N GLU A 88 -9.30 10.08 2.48
CA GLU A 88 -10.14 8.96 2.10
C GLU A 88 -10.05 8.67 0.59
N GLU A 89 -10.11 9.70 -0.26
CA GLU A 89 -9.96 9.52 -1.70
C GLU A 89 -8.56 9.00 -2.06
N PHE A 90 -7.53 9.49 -1.37
CA PHE A 90 -6.16 8.98 -1.52
C PHE A 90 -6.07 7.50 -1.15
N LEU A 91 -6.64 7.09 -0.02
CA LEU A 91 -6.67 5.68 0.40
C LEU A 91 -7.43 4.79 -0.58
N ASN A 92 -8.54 5.26 -1.16
CA ASN A 92 -9.27 4.51 -2.20
C ASN A 92 -8.41 4.31 -3.47
N LYS A 93 -7.60 5.30 -3.83
CA LYS A 93 -6.68 5.20 -4.99
C LYS A 93 -5.50 4.28 -4.69
N ALA A 94 -4.95 4.35 -3.48
CA ALA A 94 -3.90 3.44 -3.01
C ALA A 94 -4.41 1.99 -2.97
N TRP A 95 -5.64 1.76 -2.51
CA TRP A 95 -6.28 0.44 -2.54
C TRP A 95 -6.38 -0.11 -3.95
N LYS A 96 -6.88 0.67 -4.92
CA LYS A 96 -6.96 0.19 -6.32
C LYS A 96 -5.61 -0.26 -6.86
N PHE A 97 -4.54 0.49 -6.55
CA PHE A 97 -3.19 0.10 -6.94
C PHE A 97 -2.75 -1.22 -6.28
N TRP A 98 -3.08 -1.41 -5.00
CA TRP A 98 -2.79 -2.66 -4.28
C TRP A 98 -3.63 -3.84 -4.79
N GLU A 99 -4.92 -3.63 -5.00
CA GLU A 99 -5.86 -4.63 -5.51
C GLU A 99 -5.43 -5.15 -6.88
N GLU A 100 -4.93 -4.27 -7.76
CA GLU A 100 -4.32 -4.68 -9.03
C GLU A 100 -3.10 -5.58 -8.84
N TYR A 101 -2.27 -5.32 -7.82
CA TYR A 101 -1.15 -6.19 -7.47
C TYR A 101 -1.63 -7.54 -6.93
N VAL A 102 -2.58 -7.56 -5.99
CA VAL A 102 -3.13 -8.82 -5.41
C VAL A 102 -3.79 -9.68 -6.48
N ILE A 103 -4.60 -9.09 -7.37
CA ILE A 103 -5.21 -9.82 -8.49
C ILE A 103 -4.13 -10.42 -9.41
N TRP A 104 -3.05 -9.67 -9.68
CA TRP A 104 -1.95 -10.16 -10.48
C TRP A 104 -1.22 -11.31 -9.77
N GLU A 105 -0.94 -11.19 -8.48
CA GLU A 105 -0.29 -12.20 -7.64
C GLU A 105 -1.10 -13.51 -7.67
N ASP A 106 -2.40 -13.47 -7.35
CA ASP A 106 -3.32 -14.61 -7.43
C ASP A 106 -3.36 -15.27 -8.81
N SER A 107 -3.28 -14.48 -9.88
CA SER A 107 -3.34 -14.99 -11.26
C SER A 107 -2.01 -15.59 -11.75
N ASN A 108 -0.90 -15.30 -11.08
CA ASN A 108 0.45 -15.67 -11.52
C ASN A 108 1.22 -16.54 -10.51
N ILE A 109 0.65 -16.83 -9.33
CA ILE A 109 1.14 -17.92 -8.49
C ILE A 109 0.85 -19.24 -9.22
N ASP A 110 1.89 -19.78 -9.83
CA ASP A 110 1.92 -21.15 -10.33
C ASP A 110 2.22 -22.07 -9.14
N ASP A 111 1.19 -22.75 -8.61
CA ASP A 111 1.33 -23.79 -7.57
C ASP A 111 2.28 -24.94 -7.97
N SER A 112 2.77 -24.97 -9.22
CA SER A 112 3.71 -25.98 -9.71
C SER A 112 5.20 -25.71 -9.40
N GLU A 113 5.59 -24.53 -8.90
CA GLU A 113 6.97 -24.26 -8.45
C GLU A 113 7.25 -24.74 -7.01
N ILE A 114 6.81 -25.96 -6.66
CA ILE A 114 7.46 -26.70 -5.58
C ILE A 114 8.88 -26.98 -6.06
N SER A 115 9.84 -26.20 -5.59
CA SER A 115 11.26 -26.39 -5.85
C SER A 115 11.66 -27.84 -5.55
N GLN A 116 11.78 -28.66 -6.59
CA GLN A 116 12.38 -29.99 -6.51
C GLN A 116 13.91 -29.84 -6.52
N LEU A 117 14.45 -29.19 -5.49
CA LEU A 117 15.86 -29.32 -5.18
C LEU A 117 16.02 -30.52 -4.23
N ASN A 118 16.04 -31.71 -4.84
CA ASN A 118 16.61 -32.92 -4.26
C ASN A 118 18.14 -32.92 -4.45
#